data_AF-A0A4D7YKI7-F1
#
_entry.id   AF-A0A4D7YKI7-F1
#
_cell.length_a   1.000
_cell.length_b   1.000
_cell.length_c   1.000
_cell.angle_alpha   90.00
_cell.angle_beta   90.00
_cell.angle_gamma   90.00
#
_symmetry.space_group_name_H-M   'P 1'
#
loop_
_entity.id
_entity.type
_entity.pdbx_description
1 polymer ?
#
loop_
_entity_poly.entity_id
_entity_poly.type
_entity_poly.pdbx_seq_one_letter_code
_entity_poly.pdbx_strand_id
1 'polypeptide(L)'
;MSSSTIGLWTPVALSSDLPPLAVMPARLGTETIALWRSASGRISASADRCPHRGMRLSHGFVRGESLSCIYHGWSYGQEGNCLKIPAHPGLVPPDSIRVATFTVAEQEGFVWAAISKPPADPPRLHGLMPLRSISVAASLEAIQIATGARIDTDGILSTGDGSLSLLLSDQGNGETLMHVLVADGADAALRIGASRAAEALRRQAEARASEGVTT
;
A
#
# COMPACT_ATOMS: atom_id res chain seq x y z
N MET A 1 -19.77 -0.01 22.02
CA MET A 1 -20.15 0.20 20.61
C MET A 1 -18.94 -0.12 19.77
N SER A 2 -18.86 -1.33 19.21
CA SER A 2 -17.72 -1.74 18.38
C SER A 2 -17.85 -1.07 17.03
N SER A 3 -17.11 0.04 16.81
CA SER A 3 -17.05 0.69 15.52
C SER A 3 -16.15 -0.16 14.64
N SER A 4 -16.75 -0.89 13.70
CA SER A 4 -16.02 -1.64 12.67
C SER A 4 -15.20 -0.66 11.84
N THR A 5 -13.87 -0.82 11.84
CA THR A 5 -12.92 -0.07 11.00
C THR A 5 -12.73 -0.68 9.62
N ILE A 6 -13.40 -1.80 9.34
CA ILE A 6 -13.24 -2.60 8.14
C ILE A 6 -13.63 -1.77 6.91
N GLY A 7 -12.71 -1.64 5.97
CA GLY A 7 -12.90 -0.93 4.70
C GLY A 7 -12.48 0.54 4.73
N LEU A 8 -11.97 1.07 5.84
CA LEU A 8 -11.46 2.45 5.91
C LEU A 8 -9.93 2.56 5.78
N TRP A 9 -9.20 1.54 6.25
CA TRP A 9 -7.76 1.42 6.08
C TRP A 9 -7.43 0.35 5.04
N THR A 10 -6.48 0.67 4.16
CA THR A 10 -5.95 -0.28 3.17
C THR A 10 -4.47 -0.50 3.43
N PRO A 11 -4.00 -1.76 3.59
CA PRO A 11 -2.57 -2.05 3.63
C PRO A 11 -2.03 -1.86 2.20
N VAL A 12 -1.12 -0.91 2.03
CA VAL A 12 -0.65 -0.50 0.69
C VAL A 12 0.79 -0.90 0.40
N ALA A 13 1.58 -1.16 1.44
CA ALA A 13 2.96 -1.62 1.33
C ALA A 13 3.44 -2.25 2.65
N LEU A 14 4.54 -2.99 2.60
CA LEU A 14 5.30 -3.28 3.81
C LEU A 14 6.13 -2.07 4.20
N SER A 15 6.27 -1.85 5.51
CA SER A 15 7.15 -0.81 6.06
C SER A 15 8.60 -0.96 5.56
N SER A 16 9.06 -2.21 5.44
CA SER A 16 10.40 -2.55 4.96
C SER A 16 10.67 -2.21 3.49
N ASP A 17 9.61 -2.11 2.68
CA ASP A 17 9.73 -1.75 1.25
C ASP A 17 9.98 -0.26 1.06
N LEU A 18 9.76 0.55 2.11
CA LEU A 18 9.91 2.00 2.11
C LEU A 18 10.89 2.47 3.20
N PRO A 19 12.21 2.25 3.03
CA PRO A 19 13.21 2.75 3.96
C PRO A 19 13.28 4.29 3.98
N PRO A 20 13.97 4.91 4.95
CA PRO A 20 14.17 6.36 4.97
C PRO A 20 14.77 6.89 3.66
N LEU A 21 14.32 8.08 3.25
CA LEU A 21 14.67 8.73 1.98
C LEU A 21 14.22 7.99 0.71
N ALA A 22 13.34 6.99 0.82
CA ALA A 22 12.77 6.31 -0.33
C ALA A 22 11.38 6.85 -0.71
N VAL A 23 11.03 6.63 -1.96
CA VAL A 23 9.69 6.84 -2.52
C VAL A 23 9.32 5.64 -3.38
N MET A 24 8.05 5.22 -3.35
CA MET A 24 7.53 4.13 -4.17
C MET A 24 6.09 4.40 -4.61
N PRO A 25 5.63 3.82 -5.73
CA PRO A 25 4.23 3.83 -6.08
C PRO A 25 3.45 2.83 -5.22
N ALA A 26 2.19 3.16 -4.92
CA ALA A 26 1.19 2.24 -4.40
C ALA A 26 -0.21 2.62 -4.94
N ARG A 27 -1.23 1.85 -4.60
CA ARG A 27 -2.63 2.23 -4.89
C ARG A 27 -3.49 2.20 -3.64
N LEU A 28 -4.50 3.06 -3.65
CA LEU A 28 -5.54 3.15 -2.64
C LEU A 28 -6.88 3.13 -3.37
N GLY A 29 -7.41 1.92 -3.57
CA GLY A 29 -8.53 1.68 -4.50
C GLY A 29 -8.14 2.10 -5.92
N THR A 30 -8.90 3.03 -6.51
CA THR A 30 -8.64 3.57 -7.85
C THR A 30 -7.57 4.66 -7.88
N GLU A 31 -7.17 5.19 -6.73
CA GLU A 31 -6.16 6.25 -6.64
C GLU A 31 -4.76 5.66 -6.77
N THR A 32 -3.90 6.33 -7.53
CA THR A 32 -2.45 6.06 -7.56
C THR A 32 -1.75 7.03 -6.62
N ILE A 33 -0.95 6.50 -5.70
CA ILE A 33 -0.32 7.27 -4.64
C ILE A 33 1.19 7.09 -4.65
N ALA A 34 1.91 8.14 -4.28
CA ALA A 34 3.33 8.08 -3.95
C ALA A 34 3.46 7.96 -2.44
N LEU A 35 3.97 6.83 -1.98
CA LEU A 35 4.41 6.64 -0.61
C LEU A 35 5.86 7.09 -0.51
N TRP A 36 6.18 7.92 0.47
CA TRP A 36 7.54 8.36 0.68
C TRP A 36 7.87 8.49 2.15
N ARG A 37 9.13 8.24 2.50
CA ARG A 37 9.64 8.37 3.86
C ARG A 37 10.73 9.43 3.89
N SER A 38 10.51 10.44 4.71
CA SER A 38 11.48 11.52 4.97
C SER A 38 12.76 11.02 5.65
N ALA A 39 13.75 11.90 5.74
CA ALA A 39 14.99 11.64 6.48
C ALA A 39 14.73 11.36 7.96
N SER A 40 13.75 12.05 8.56
CA SER A 40 13.31 11.83 9.94
C SER A 40 12.57 10.50 10.16
N GLY A 41 12.26 9.78 9.08
CA GLY A 41 11.51 8.52 9.15
C GLY A 41 9.99 8.69 9.07
N ARG A 42 9.46 9.93 9.04
CA ARG A 42 8.03 10.18 8.86
C ARG A 42 7.57 9.78 7.47
N ILE A 43 6.55 8.91 7.41
CA ILE A 43 5.90 8.45 6.17
C ILE A 43 4.87 9.49 5.73
N SER A 44 4.68 9.60 4.43
CA SER A 44 3.63 10.40 3.80
C SER A 44 3.07 9.69 2.58
N ALA A 45 1.79 9.92 2.30
CA ALA A 45 1.08 9.44 1.13
C ALA A 45 0.51 10.65 0.37
N SER A 46 0.92 10.83 -0.87
CA SER A 46 0.40 11.89 -1.75
C SER A 46 -0.15 11.29 -3.04
N ALA A 47 -1.01 12.02 -3.74
CA ALA A 47 -1.39 11.64 -5.11
C ALA A 47 -0.12 11.49 -5.97
N ASP A 48 -0.07 10.45 -6.80
CA ASP A 48 1.09 10.18 -7.65
C ASP A 48 1.11 11.05 -8.92
N ARG A 49 0.82 12.34 -8.75
CA ARG A 49 0.68 13.27 -9.87
C ARG A 49 1.10 14.67 -9.45
N CYS A 50 2.21 15.13 -10.02
CA CYS A 50 2.70 16.48 -9.83
C CYS A 50 1.70 17.52 -10.40
N PRO A 51 1.23 18.51 -9.61
CA PRO A 51 0.26 19.51 -10.08
C PRO A 51 0.80 20.42 -11.19
N HIS A 52 2.12 20.47 -11.42
CA HIS A 52 2.70 21.28 -12.49
C HIS A 52 2.40 20.71 -13.88
N ARG A 53 2.82 19.47 -14.16
CA ARG A 53 2.67 18.83 -15.49
C ARG A 53 2.33 17.34 -15.45
N GLY A 54 1.85 16.86 -14.31
CA GLY A 54 1.33 15.50 -14.18
C GLY A 54 2.36 14.38 -14.10
N MET A 55 3.66 14.68 -13.98
CA MET A 55 4.68 13.65 -13.78
C MET A 55 4.42 12.88 -12.47
N ARG A 56 4.62 11.57 -12.49
CA ARG A 56 4.52 10.72 -11.30
C ARG A 56 5.55 11.14 -10.26
N LEU A 57 5.08 11.40 -9.04
CA LEU A 57 5.93 11.78 -7.91
C LEU A 57 6.64 10.56 -7.32
N SER A 58 6.10 9.36 -7.53
CA SER A 58 6.71 8.09 -7.17
C SER A 58 8.05 7.83 -7.89
N HIS A 59 8.26 8.48 -9.04
CA HIS A 59 9.54 8.47 -9.78
C HIS A 59 10.49 9.58 -9.32
N GLY A 60 10.11 10.36 -8.31
CA GLY A 60 10.88 11.44 -7.74
C GLY A 60 11.99 10.97 -6.80
N PHE A 61 12.42 11.88 -5.93
CA PHE A 61 13.41 11.58 -4.89
C PHE A 61 13.08 12.35 -3.62
N VAL A 62 13.28 11.73 -2.47
CA VAL A 62 13.13 12.39 -1.18
C VAL A 62 14.42 13.12 -0.82
N ARG A 63 14.30 14.37 -0.38
CA ARG A 63 15.41 15.19 0.13
C ARG A 63 15.01 15.80 1.46
N GLY A 64 15.63 15.32 2.53
CA GLY A 64 15.26 15.71 3.89
C GLY A 64 13.79 15.38 4.17
N GLU A 65 13.00 16.43 4.40
CA GLU A 65 11.58 16.32 4.74
C GLU A 65 10.63 16.56 3.56
N SER A 66 11.13 16.48 2.32
CA SER A 66 10.34 16.80 1.12
C SER A 66 10.51 15.78 -0.01
N LEU A 67 9.44 15.59 -0.79
CA LEU A 67 9.45 14.81 -2.03
C LEU A 67 9.62 15.75 -3.22
N SER A 68 10.64 15.50 -4.04
CA SER A 68 10.94 16.31 -5.23
C SER A 68 10.60 15.57 -6.50
N CYS A 69 9.83 16.23 -7.38
CA CYS A 69 9.47 15.71 -8.69
C CYS A 69 10.69 15.62 -9.61
N ILE A 70 10.89 14.47 -10.26
CA ILE A 70 12.02 14.26 -11.18
C ILE A 70 12.00 15.17 -12.41
N TYR A 71 10.84 15.72 -12.80
CA TYR A 71 10.74 16.49 -14.04
C TYR A 71 11.38 17.88 -13.92
N HIS A 72 10.91 18.70 -12.98
CA HIS A 72 11.38 20.09 -12.82
C HIS A 72 11.88 20.39 -11.39
N GLY A 73 12.00 19.36 -10.55
CA GLY A 73 12.50 19.49 -9.18
C GLY A 73 11.59 20.26 -8.23
N TRP A 74 10.30 20.44 -8.55
CA TRP A 74 9.35 21.01 -7.59
C TRP A 74 9.29 20.09 -6.37
N SER A 75 9.47 20.67 -5.17
CA SER A 75 9.53 19.93 -3.91
C SER A 75 8.25 20.16 -3.12
N TYR A 76 7.69 19.10 -2.56
CA TYR A 76 6.46 19.12 -1.78
C TYR A 76 6.72 18.65 -0.35
N GLY A 77 6.10 19.33 0.61
CA GLY A 77 6.09 18.93 2.01
C GLY A 77 5.11 17.80 2.30
N GLN A 78 5.09 17.36 3.55
CA GLN A 78 4.26 16.24 4.03
C GLN A 78 2.76 16.56 4.02
N GLU A 79 2.40 17.84 4.07
CA GLU A 79 1.03 18.33 3.90
C GLU A 79 0.70 18.67 2.43
N GLY A 80 1.59 18.29 1.52
CA GLY A 80 1.44 18.48 0.08
C GLY A 80 1.72 19.88 -0.45
N ASN A 81 2.03 20.84 0.41
CA ASN A 81 2.38 22.21 0.01
C ASN A 81 3.69 22.26 -0.79
N CYS A 82 3.72 23.03 -1.87
CA CYS A 82 4.94 23.28 -2.64
C CYS A 82 5.92 24.11 -1.81
N LEU A 83 7.09 23.55 -1.53
CA LEU A 83 8.14 24.20 -0.75
C LEU A 83 9.15 24.93 -1.63
N LYS A 84 9.37 24.44 -2.85
CA LYS A 84 10.44 24.93 -3.72
C LYS A 84 10.13 24.77 -5.19
N ILE A 85 10.37 25.83 -5.96
CA ILE A 85 10.38 25.83 -7.42
C ILE A 85 11.80 26.20 -7.88
N PRO A 86 12.65 25.24 -8.31
CA PRO A 86 14.07 25.50 -8.56
C PRO A 86 14.35 26.60 -9.59
N ALA A 87 13.50 26.76 -10.61
CA ALA A 87 13.63 27.81 -11.62
C ALA A 87 13.41 29.23 -11.07
N HIS A 88 12.77 29.35 -9.90
CA HIS A 88 12.49 30.62 -9.23
C HIS A 88 12.94 30.55 -7.76
N PRO A 89 14.26 30.53 -7.48
CA PRO A 89 14.78 30.22 -6.15
C PRO A 89 14.43 31.24 -5.06
N GLY A 90 14.13 32.49 -5.42
CA GLY A 90 13.67 33.53 -4.49
C GLY A 90 12.15 33.62 -4.33
N LEU A 91 11.39 32.82 -5.09
CA LEU A 91 9.93 32.80 -4.99
C LEU A 91 9.52 31.93 -3.81
N VAL A 92 8.67 32.47 -2.94
CA VAL A 92 7.86 31.67 -2.02
C VAL A 92 6.70 31.10 -2.84
N PRO A 93 6.61 29.78 -3.05
CA PRO A 93 5.52 29.21 -3.83
C PRO A 93 4.15 29.55 -3.20
N PRO A 94 3.13 29.90 -4.00
CA PRO A 94 1.78 30.13 -3.48
C PRO A 94 1.21 28.90 -2.78
N ASP A 95 0.46 29.10 -1.69
CA ASP A 95 -0.20 28.03 -0.92
C ASP A 95 -1.22 27.22 -1.73
N SER A 96 -1.72 27.77 -2.85
CA SER A 96 -2.62 27.07 -3.76
C SER A 96 -1.92 25.95 -4.54
N ILE A 97 -0.59 25.95 -4.62
CA ILE A 97 0.17 24.89 -5.27
C ILE A 97 0.37 23.74 -4.29
N ARG A 98 -0.54 22.76 -4.34
CA ARG A 98 -0.49 21.58 -3.49
C ARG A 98 -0.66 20.30 -4.29
N VAL A 99 0.00 19.24 -3.82
CA VAL A 99 -0.38 17.86 -4.15
C VAL A 99 -1.41 17.38 -3.13
N ALA A 100 -2.41 16.63 -3.56
CA ALA A 100 -3.35 15.99 -2.65
C ALA A 100 -2.61 14.98 -1.75
N THR A 101 -3.02 14.89 -0.49
CA THR A 101 -2.44 13.98 0.51
C THR A 101 -3.50 13.06 1.08
N PHE A 102 -3.09 11.86 1.46
CA PHE A 102 -3.95 10.84 2.06
C PHE A 102 -3.53 10.58 3.50
N THR A 103 -4.45 10.04 4.30
CA THR A 103 -4.12 9.64 5.67
C THR A 103 -3.22 8.41 5.60
N VAL A 104 -2.16 8.39 6.39
CA VAL A 104 -1.22 7.27 6.46
C VAL A 104 -0.88 6.94 7.90
N ALA A 105 -0.71 5.65 8.18
CA ALA A 105 -0.25 5.12 9.45
C ALA A 105 0.74 3.97 9.23
N GLU A 106 1.68 3.80 10.15
CA GLU A 106 2.59 2.67 10.17
C GLU A 106 2.33 1.84 11.42
N GLN A 107 1.97 0.58 11.22
CA GLN A 107 1.60 -0.33 12.31
C GLN A 107 1.90 -1.77 11.90
N GLU A 108 2.54 -2.51 12.81
CA GLU A 108 2.76 -3.96 12.70
C GLU A 108 3.42 -4.38 11.37
N GLY A 109 4.40 -3.57 10.93
CA GLY A 109 5.19 -3.83 9.73
C GLY A 109 4.51 -3.44 8.41
N PHE A 110 3.35 -2.81 8.45
CA PHE A 110 2.62 -2.31 7.28
C PHE A 110 2.57 -0.78 7.23
N VAL A 111 2.53 -0.27 6.00
CA VAL A 111 2.03 1.08 5.70
C VAL A 111 0.56 0.98 5.34
N TRP A 112 -0.28 1.62 6.14
CA TRP A 112 -1.73 1.70 5.97
C TRP A 112 -2.10 3.07 5.42
N ALA A 113 -2.99 3.12 4.43
CA ALA A 113 -3.49 4.37 3.87
C ALA A 113 -5.02 4.43 3.88
N ALA A 114 -5.55 5.66 3.94
CA ALA A 114 -6.98 5.94 3.89
C ALA A 114 -7.25 7.27 3.19
N ILE A 115 -8.37 7.36 2.47
CA ILE A 115 -8.74 8.58 1.70
C ILE A 115 -8.92 9.78 2.63
N SER A 116 -9.53 9.56 3.79
CA SER A 116 -9.70 10.52 4.86
C SER A 116 -9.43 9.83 6.20
N LYS A 117 -9.21 10.62 7.26
CA LYS A 117 -8.85 10.09 8.57
C LYS A 117 -9.96 9.19 9.12
N PRO A 118 -9.72 7.88 9.28
CA PRO A 118 -10.70 6.98 9.88
C PRO A 118 -10.89 7.29 11.38
N PRO A 119 -12.04 6.91 11.99
CA PRO A 119 -12.33 7.18 13.40
C PRO A 119 -11.53 6.33 14.38
N ALA A 120 -10.85 5.28 13.90
CA ALA A 120 -10.03 4.39 14.70
C ALA A 120 -8.77 3.98 13.93
N ASP A 121 -7.82 3.42 14.68
CA ASP A 121 -6.50 3.02 14.19
C ASP A 121 -6.59 1.83 13.19
N PRO A 122 -5.50 1.55 12.44
CA PRO A 122 -5.44 0.35 11.61
C PRO A 122 -5.71 -0.94 12.40
N PRO A 123 -6.20 -2.01 11.74
CA PRO A 123 -6.51 -3.27 12.40
C PRO A 123 -5.25 -3.91 13.01
N ARG A 124 -5.47 -4.74 14.02
CA ARG A 124 -4.42 -5.51 14.71
C ARG A 124 -4.25 -6.86 14.01
N LEU A 125 -3.01 -7.32 13.92
CA LEU A 125 -2.64 -8.58 13.26
C LEU A 125 -2.48 -9.75 14.24
N HIS A 126 -2.71 -9.53 15.53
CA HIS A 126 -2.80 -10.58 16.56
C HIS A 126 -1.63 -11.57 16.57
N GLY A 127 -0.40 -11.06 16.42
CA GLY A 127 0.82 -11.88 16.41
C GLY A 127 1.18 -12.44 15.03
N LEU A 128 0.48 -12.04 13.97
CA LEU A 128 0.93 -12.24 12.59
C LEU A 128 1.86 -11.10 12.16
N MET A 129 2.86 -11.46 11.37
CA MET A 129 3.89 -10.56 10.86
C MET A 129 3.93 -10.61 9.32
N PRO A 130 4.18 -9.49 8.64
CA PRO A 130 4.35 -9.47 7.20
C PRO A 130 5.55 -10.30 6.76
N LEU A 131 5.35 -11.14 5.75
CA LEU A 131 6.41 -11.88 5.07
C LEU A 131 6.82 -11.22 3.76
N ARG A 132 5.85 -10.94 2.87
CA ARG A 132 6.04 -10.33 1.55
C ARG A 132 4.72 -9.88 0.95
N SER A 133 4.79 -9.04 -0.07
CA SER A 133 3.65 -8.67 -0.92
C SER A 133 3.76 -9.34 -2.29
N ILE A 134 2.62 -9.65 -2.89
CA ILE A 134 2.51 -10.26 -4.21
C ILE A 134 1.33 -9.63 -4.95
N SER A 135 1.57 -9.09 -6.15
CA SER A 135 0.48 -8.66 -7.04
C SER A 135 -0.17 -9.87 -7.69
N VAL A 136 -1.50 -9.90 -7.69
CA VAL A 136 -2.30 -10.98 -8.26
C VAL A 136 -3.24 -10.38 -9.29
N ALA A 137 -3.19 -10.86 -10.54
CA ALA A 137 -4.13 -10.47 -11.59
C ALA A 137 -5.47 -11.23 -11.45
N ALA A 138 -6.09 -11.10 -10.27
CA ALA A 138 -7.41 -11.63 -9.95
C ALA A 138 -8.10 -10.75 -8.90
N SER A 139 -9.42 -10.73 -8.92
CA SER A 139 -10.23 -9.98 -7.95
C SER A 139 -10.15 -10.61 -6.55
N LEU A 140 -10.52 -9.82 -5.53
CA LEU A 140 -10.68 -10.32 -4.16
C LEU A 140 -11.59 -11.55 -4.10
N GLU A 141 -12.71 -11.52 -4.82
CA GLU A 141 -13.66 -12.62 -4.88
C GLU A 141 -13.03 -13.89 -5.47
N ALA A 142 -12.25 -13.77 -6.54
CA ALA A 142 -11.56 -14.91 -7.14
C ALA A 142 -10.56 -15.55 -6.17
N ILE A 143 -9.86 -14.75 -5.35
CA ILE A 143 -8.95 -15.24 -4.32
C ILE A 143 -9.72 -15.95 -3.18
N GLN A 144 -10.85 -15.38 -2.73
CA GLN A 144 -11.71 -16.02 -1.72
C GLN A 144 -12.26 -17.36 -2.21
N ILE A 145 -12.70 -17.43 -3.47
CA ILE A 145 -13.15 -18.69 -4.10
C ILE A 145 -12.01 -19.70 -4.20
N ALA A 146 -10.81 -19.26 -4.61
CA ALA A 146 -9.65 -20.14 -4.77
C ALA A 146 -9.16 -20.73 -3.43
N THR A 147 -9.28 -19.97 -2.34
CA THR A 147 -8.93 -20.41 -0.98
C THR A 147 -10.06 -21.16 -0.28
N GLY A 148 -11.31 -20.95 -0.68
CA GLY A 148 -12.48 -21.41 0.06
C GLY A 148 -12.65 -20.71 1.43
N ALA A 149 -11.88 -19.65 1.69
CA ALA A 149 -11.85 -18.94 2.96
C ALA A 149 -12.51 -17.56 2.84
N ARG A 150 -12.90 -17.01 4.00
CA ARG A 150 -13.51 -15.68 4.10
C ARG A 150 -12.59 -14.75 4.88
N ILE A 151 -12.70 -13.46 4.56
CA ILE A 151 -12.04 -12.39 5.29
C ILE A 151 -12.78 -12.20 6.61
N ASP A 152 -12.05 -12.16 7.72
CA ASP A 152 -12.59 -11.94 9.06
C ASP A 152 -12.84 -10.45 9.37
N THR A 153 -13.15 -10.16 10.63
CA THR A 153 -13.42 -8.79 11.09
C THR A 153 -12.19 -7.89 11.17
N ASP A 154 -10.99 -8.43 11.10
CA ASP A 154 -9.75 -7.66 11.08
C ASP A 154 -9.18 -7.51 9.65
N GLY A 155 -9.91 -8.01 8.65
CA GLY A 155 -9.50 -7.96 7.25
C GLY A 155 -8.57 -9.09 6.84
N ILE A 156 -8.39 -10.10 7.70
CA ILE A 156 -7.48 -11.22 7.47
C ILE A 156 -8.23 -12.40 6.86
N LEU A 157 -7.67 -12.98 5.81
CA LEU A 157 -8.13 -14.25 5.24
C LEU A 157 -7.16 -15.35 5.67
N SER A 158 -7.66 -16.37 6.37
CA SER A 158 -6.86 -17.54 6.74
C SER A 158 -7.45 -18.82 6.15
N THR A 159 -6.60 -19.68 5.56
CA THR A 159 -7.03 -20.97 5.01
C THR A 159 -7.31 -21.97 6.12
N GLY A 160 -8.27 -22.88 5.91
CA GLY A 160 -8.69 -23.83 6.94
C GLY A 160 -7.62 -24.86 7.34
N ASP A 161 -6.63 -25.08 6.48
CA ASP A 161 -5.46 -25.93 6.74
C ASP A 161 -4.32 -25.18 7.49
N GLY A 162 -4.50 -23.89 7.78
CA GLY A 162 -3.51 -23.04 8.43
C GLY A 162 -2.28 -22.72 7.58
N SER A 163 -2.28 -23.05 6.29
CA SER A 163 -1.12 -22.85 5.41
C SER A 163 -0.89 -21.39 5.04
N LEU A 164 -1.94 -20.56 5.06
CA LEU A 164 -1.90 -19.15 4.67
C LEU A 164 -2.75 -18.28 5.59
N SER A 165 -2.18 -17.12 5.92
CA SER A 165 -2.90 -15.95 6.42
C SER A 165 -2.53 -14.75 5.54
N LEU A 166 -3.54 -14.01 5.08
CA LEU A 166 -3.38 -12.97 4.06
C LEU A 166 -4.10 -11.69 4.48
N LEU A 167 -3.50 -10.54 4.19
CA LEU A 167 -4.22 -9.28 4.02
C LEU A 167 -4.35 -8.99 2.53
N LEU A 168 -5.54 -8.59 2.09
CA LEU A 168 -5.82 -8.35 0.69
C LEU A 168 -6.27 -6.91 0.48
N SER A 169 -5.77 -6.30 -0.59
CA SER A 169 -6.11 -4.94 -0.99
C SER A 169 -6.55 -4.93 -2.45
N ASP A 170 -7.81 -4.60 -2.70
CA ASP A 170 -8.31 -4.38 -4.06
C ASP A 170 -7.53 -3.23 -4.73
N GLN A 171 -6.98 -3.50 -5.90
CA GLN A 171 -6.26 -2.53 -6.72
C GLN A 171 -7.12 -2.03 -7.89
N GLY A 172 -8.39 -2.47 -7.99
CA GLY A 172 -9.26 -2.22 -9.11
C GLY A 172 -8.88 -3.02 -10.35
N ASN A 173 -9.73 -2.98 -11.38
CA ASN A 173 -9.51 -3.67 -12.67
C ASN A 173 -9.24 -5.18 -12.55
N GLY A 174 -9.78 -5.82 -11.51
CA GLY A 174 -9.56 -7.24 -11.25
C GLY A 174 -8.15 -7.57 -10.77
N GLU A 175 -7.41 -6.62 -10.22
CA GLU A 175 -6.11 -6.85 -9.58
C GLU A 175 -6.23 -6.75 -8.06
N THR A 176 -5.46 -7.58 -7.36
CA THR A 176 -5.37 -7.56 -5.89
C THR A 176 -3.91 -7.54 -5.46
N LEU A 177 -3.58 -6.71 -4.48
CA LEU A 177 -2.33 -6.82 -3.74
C LEU A 177 -2.53 -7.77 -2.56
N MET A 178 -1.80 -8.87 -2.57
CA MET A 178 -1.86 -9.90 -1.54
C MET A 178 -0.62 -9.81 -0.65
N HIS A 179 -0.83 -9.51 0.63
CA HIS A 179 0.22 -9.55 1.64
C HIS A 179 0.19 -10.88 2.37
N VAL A 180 1.29 -11.62 2.30
CA VAL A 180 1.46 -12.90 2.97
C VAL A 180 1.90 -12.64 4.40
N LEU A 181 1.21 -13.25 5.35
CA LEU A 181 1.50 -13.18 6.76
C LEU A 181 2.01 -14.52 7.28
N VAL A 182 2.78 -14.47 8.36
CA VAL A 182 3.21 -15.65 9.13
C VAL A 182 3.12 -15.34 10.63
N ALA A 183 3.02 -16.36 11.47
CA ALA A 183 3.11 -16.16 12.92
C ALA A 183 4.44 -15.53 13.32
N ASP A 184 4.42 -14.71 14.36
CA ASP A 184 5.64 -14.18 14.98
C ASP A 184 6.54 -15.33 15.44
N GLY A 185 7.84 -15.19 15.20
CA GLY A 185 8.82 -16.26 15.44
C GLY A 185 8.76 -17.45 14.47
N ALA A 186 7.97 -17.41 13.39
CA ALA A 186 7.95 -18.48 12.39
C ALA A 186 9.36 -18.75 11.81
N ASP A 187 9.75 -20.02 11.82
CA ASP A 187 11.05 -20.45 11.32
C ASP A 187 11.15 -20.35 9.79
N ALA A 188 12.35 -20.63 9.26
CA ALA A 188 12.59 -20.58 7.83
C ALA A 188 11.69 -21.54 7.02
N ALA A 189 11.38 -22.72 7.56
CA ALA A 189 10.57 -23.71 6.86
C ALA A 189 9.12 -23.23 6.71
N LEU A 190 8.54 -22.67 7.79
CA LEU A 190 7.20 -22.08 7.77
C LEU A 190 7.13 -20.87 6.82
N ARG A 191 8.13 -19.99 6.86
CA ARG A 191 8.20 -18.82 5.96
C ARG A 191 8.30 -19.24 4.49
N ILE A 192 9.13 -20.23 4.17
CA ILE A 192 9.26 -20.77 2.82
C ILE A 192 7.95 -21.44 2.39
N GLY A 193 7.32 -22.22 3.28
CA GLY A 193 6.04 -22.87 3.05
C GLY A 193 4.95 -21.87 2.70
N ALA A 194 4.74 -20.85 3.54
CA ALA A 194 3.76 -19.79 3.31
C ALA A 194 4.03 -19.04 1.98
N SER A 195 5.29 -18.70 1.68
CA SER A 195 5.61 -18.04 0.41
C SER A 195 5.31 -18.92 -0.81
N ARG A 196 5.51 -20.25 -0.73
CA ARG A 196 5.21 -21.17 -1.83
C ARG A 196 3.71 -21.37 -1.98
N ALA A 197 2.98 -21.52 -0.88
CA ALA A 197 1.53 -21.63 -0.88
C ALA A 197 0.89 -20.37 -1.48
N ALA A 198 1.39 -19.18 -1.15
CA ALA A 198 0.89 -17.92 -1.70
C ALA A 198 1.12 -17.83 -3.22
N GLU A 199 2.29 -18.26 -3.71
CA GLU A 199 2.58 -18.29 -5.15
C GLU A 199 1.71 -19.32 -5.91
N ALA A 200 1.43 -20.47 -5.29
CA ALA A 200 0.49 -21.45 -5.86
C ALA A 200 -0.94 -20.88 -5.93
N LEU A 201 -1.39 -20.22 -4.86
CA LEU A 201 -2.69 -19.55 -4.82
C LEU A 201 -2.79 -18.46 -5.89
N ARG A 202 -1.76 -17.62 -6.05
CA ARG A 202 -1.73 -16.59 -7.11
C ARG A 202 -1.99 -17.22 -8.49
N ARG A 203 -1.25 -18.28 -8.83
CA ARG A 203 -1.41 -18.97 -10.14
C ARG A 203 -2.80 -19.55 -10.31
N GLN A 204 -3.37 -20.15 -9.27
CA GLN A 204 -4.72 -20.70 -9.31
C GLN A 204 -5.78 -19.62 -9.51
N ALA A 205 -5.65 -18.48 -8.80
CA ALA A 205 -6.60 -17.37 -8.91
C ALA A 205 -6.52 -16.70 -10.29
N GLU A 206 -5.32 -16.46 -10.82
CA GLU A 206 -5.11 -15.86 -12.15
C GLU A 206 -5.60 -16.77 -13.29
N ALA A 207 -5.39 -18.08 -13.19
CA ALA A 207 -5.90 -19.04 -14.17
C ALA A 207 -7.44 -19.00 -14.25
N ARG A 208 -8.11 -19.02 -13.09
CA ARG A 208 -9.58 -18.93 -13.01
C ARG A 208 -10.11 -17.60 -13.53
N ALA A 209 -9.43 -16.49 -13.22
CA ALA A 209 -9.82 -15.18 -13.71
C ALA A 209 -9.73 -15.10 -15.24
N SER A 210 -8.73 -15.77 -15.83
CA SER A 210 -8.56 -15.83 -17.29
C SER A 210 -9.64 -16.67 -17.98
N GLU A 211 -10.08 -17.77 -17.36
CA GLU A 211 -11.13 -18.64 -17.90
C GLU A 211 -12.50 -17.96 -17.97
N GLY A 212 -12.83 -17.11 -16.98
CA GLY A 212 -14.11 -16.38 -16.89
C GLY A 212 -14.25 -15.18 -17.85
N VAL A 213 -13.18 -14.75 -18.53
CA VAL A 213 -13.21 -13.66 -19.53
C VAL A 213 -13.57 -14.17 -20.94
N THR A 214 -13.60 -15.49 -21.14
CA THR A 214 -13.75 -16.14 -22.46
C THR A 214 -15.19 -16.45 -22.89
N THR A 215 -16.22 -15.88 -22.25
CA THR A 215 -17.63 -16.09 -22.60
C THR A 215 -18.36 -14.80 -22.94
#